data_AF-A0A534VMZ0-F1
#
_entry.id   AF-A0A534VMZ0-F1
#
_cell.length_a   1.000
_cell.length_b   1.000
_cell.length_c   1.000
_cell.angle_alpha   90.00
_cell.angle_beta   90.00
_cell.angle_gamma   90.00
#
_symmetry.space_group_name_H-M   'P 1'
#
loop_
_entity.id
_entity.type
_entity.pdbx_description
1 polymer ?
#
loop_
_entity_poly.entity_id
_entity_poly.type
_entity_poly.pdbx_seq_one_letter_code
_entity_poly.pdbx_strand_id
1 'polypeptide(L)'
;MILDLHLHSELSDDSRAPVEAYLKVLQRKRAERPLDGIVLTEHRQFDPARDYRALEDRYGFLILNAAEVETDYGHVLVYGVNRDILARFDFTDVRLPAQELITEVARLGGIALPCHPGRPTVGLCDHYERKPPLDGVVAVEALNGGSKKGEDARVAELIRGFGYRAYGGSDSHLVSFVGVCATEFEAPIRSLDDLVSELGGGRYRPVDFRQQRAAG
;
A
#
# COMPACT_ATOMS: atom_id res chain seq x y z
N MET A 1 -2.29 -8.49 13.76
CA MET A 1 -1.57 -7.19 13.68
C MET A 1 -2.20 -6.38 12.56
N ILE A 2 -2.41 -5.07 12.72
CA ILE A 2 -3.10 -4.23 11.73
C ILE A 2 -2.18 -3.11 11.24
N LEU A 3 -1.93 -3.06 9.93
CA LEU A 3 -1.07 -2.06 9.30
C LEU A 3 -1.81 -1.30 8.21
N ASP A 4 -1.60 0.01 8.16
CA ASP A 4 -1.93 0.80 6.98
C ASP A 4 -0.83 0.60 5.94
N LEU A 5 -1.16 -0.03 4.81
CA LEU A 5 -0.17 -0.42 3.81
C LEU A 5 0.07 0.64 2.72
N HIS A 6 -0.68 1.74 2.73
CA HIS A 6 -0.64 2.73 1.66
C HIS A 6 -0.93 4.12 2.23
N LEU A 7 0.09 4.97 2.30
CA LEU A 7 -0.03 6.37 2.72
C LEU A 7 1.22 7.16 2.35
N HIS A 8 1.03 8.47 2.25
CA HIS A 8 2.02 9.42 1.75
C HIS A 8 2.34 10.46 2.81
N SER A 9 3.63 10.65 3.11
CA SER A 9 4.08 11.64 4.09
C SER A 9 4.40 12.98 3.45
N GLU A 10 5.01 13.89 4.20
CA GLU A 10 5.52 15.17 3.69
C GLU A 10 6.60 15.04 2.59
N LEU A 11 7.00 13.81 2.26
CA LEU A 11 8.03 13.48 1.30
C LEU A 11 7.46 13.12 -0.07
N SER A 12 6.18 12.74 -0.16
CA SER A 12 5.48 12.59 -1.45
C SER A 12 5.22 13.95 -2.09
N ASP A 13 5.17 13.99 -3.42
CA ASP A 13 4.99 15.22 -4.20
C ASP A 13 3.62 15.91 -3.94
N ASP A 14 2.64 15.16 -3.46
CA ASP A 14 1.24 15.56 -3.30
C ASP A 14 0.70 15.43 -1.87
N SER A 15 1.57 15.09 -0.91
CA SER A 15 1.22 15.09 0.51
C SER A 15 2.09 16.09 1.27
N ARG A 16 1.50 16.65 2.33
CA ARG A 16 2.19 17.56 3.25
C ARG A 16 2.03 17.10 4.69
N ALA A 17 1.64 15.85 4.89
CA ALA A 17 1.27 15.29 6.18
C ALA A 17 2.52 14.79 6.92
N PRO A 18 2.95 15.44 8.02
CA PRO A 18 4.11 14.98 8.75
C PRO A 18 3.90 13.58 9.32
N VAL A 19 4.90 12.69 9.23
CA VAL A 19 4.80 11.34 9.81
C VAL A 19 4.39 11.38 11.29
N GLU A 20 4.98 12.26 12.09
CA GLU A 20 4.62 12.43 13.50
C GLU A 20 3.15 12.85 13.69
N ALA A 21 2.57 13.61 12.75
CA ALA A 21 1.17 14.00 12.81
C ALA A 21 0.25 12.80 12.58
N TYR A 22 0.61 11.89 11.67
CA TYR A 22 -0.12 10.63 11.48
C TYR A 22 -0.15 9.82 12.78
N LEU A 23 1.00 9.64 13.42
CA LEU A 23 1.11 8.89 14.67
C LEU A 23 0.27 9.51 15.80
N LYS A 24 0.25 10.85 15.92
CA LYS A 24 -0.63 11.56 16.87
C LYS A 24 -2.10 11.28 16.61
N VAL A 25 -2.53 11.26 15.35
CA VAL A 25 -3.92 10.97 14.99
C VAL A 25 -4.26 9.50 15.26
N LEU A 26 -3.39 8.56 14.92
CA LEU A 26 -3.58 7.14 15.21
C LEU A 26 -3.65 6.88 16.71
N GLN A 27 -2.78 7.50 17.50
CA GLN A 27 -2.81 7.42 18.97
C GLN A 27 -4.14 7.95 19.52
N ARG A 28 -4.60 9.12 19.03
CA ARG A 28 -5.88 9.71 19.45
C ARG A 28 -7.08 8.88 19.04
N LYS A 29 -7.03 8.23 17.86
CA LYS A 29 -8.12 7.45 17.28
C LYS A 29 -7.99 5.94 17.51
N ARG A 30 -7.14 5.49 18.43
CA ARG A 30 -6.83 4.06 18.62
C ARG A 30 -8.06 3.18 18.87
N ALA A 31 -9.10 3.73 19.52
CA ALA A 31 -10.38 3.03 19.71
C ALA A 31 -11.17 2.83 18.41
N GLU A 32 -11.07 3.79 17.47
CA GLU A 32 -11.74 3.73 16.17
C GLU A 32 -10.91 3.00 15.11
N ARG A 33 -9.59 3.10 15.23
CA ARG A 33 -8.57 2.66 14.25
C ARG A 33 -7.42 2.00 15.02
N PRO A 34 -7.57 0.73 15.42
CA PRO A 34 -6.60 0.03 16.27
C PRO A 34 -5.38 -0.46 15.47
N LEU A 35 -4.71 0.46 14.77
CA LEU A 35 -3.51 0.14 14.00
C LEU A 35 -2.32 -0.11 14.92
N ASP A 36 -1.46 -1.03 14.50
CA ASP A 36 -0.17 -1.35 15.11
C ASP A 36 0.99 -0.65 14.37
N GLY A 37 0.76 -0.14 13.16
CA GLY A 37 1.77 0.53 12.37
C GLY A 37 1.30 1.03 11.02
N ILE A 38 2.23 1.63 10.29
CA ILE A 38 2.04 2.25 8.97
C ILE A 38 3.19 1.87 8.04
N VAL A 39 2.91 1.83 6.74
CA VAL A 39 3.91 1.66 5.68
C VAL A 39 3.88 2.87 4.77
N LEU A 40 4.91 3.71 4.84
CA LEU A 40 5.04 4.89 3.99
C LEU A 40 5.37 4.46 2.56
N THR A 41 4.52 4.82 1.60
CA THR A 41 4.60 4.41 0.18
C THR A 41 4.73 5.63 -0.71
N GLU A 42 5.82 6.40 -0.53
CA GLU A 42 5.98 7.68 -1.23
C GLU A 42 5.97 7.51 -2.75
N HIS A 43 5.41 8.50 -3.46
CA HIS A 43 5.43 8.48 -4.91
C HIS A 43 6.85 8.60 -5.47
N ARG A 44 7.19 7.73 -6.42
CA ARG A 44 8.32 7.85 -7.33
C ARG A 44 9.70 7.95 -6.67
N GLN A 45 9.81 7.60 -5.40
CA GLN A 45 11.05 7.70 -4.65
C GLN A 45 11.14 6.65 -3.55
N PHE A 46 12.37 6.34 -3.15
CA PHE A 46 12.64 5.53 -1.98
C PHE A 46 14.01 5.91 -1.41
N ASP A 47 14.09 6.08 -0.09
CA ASP A 47 15.34 6.38 0.60
C ASP A 47 15.67 5.27 1.60
N PRO A 48 16.68 4.40 1.30
CA PRO A 48 17.05 3.30 2.18
C PRO A 48 17.72 3.76 3.48
N ALA A 49 18.17 5.02 3.57
CA ALA A 49 18.79 5.56 4.78
C ALA A 49 17.75 6.08 5.78
N ARG A 50 16.46 6.07 5.42
CA ARG A 50 15.41 6.66 6.24
C ARG A 50 15.13 5.82 7.49
N ASP A 51 15.23 6.47 8.63
CA ASP A 51 15.11 5.86 9.94
C ASP A 51 14.01 6.55 10.76
N TYR A 52 13.02 5.76 11.16
CA TYR A 52 11.90 6.22 11.97
C TYR A 52 11.91 5.66 13.41
N ARG A 53 12.96 4.95 13.84
CA ARG A 53 13.04 4.34 15.18
C ARG A 53 12.72 5.29 16.32
N ALA A 54 13.19 6.53 16.23
CA ALA A 54 12.89 7.55 17.25
C ALA A 54 11.39 7.87 17.35
N LEU A 55 10.64 7.82 16.24
CA LEU A 55 9.19 7.94 16.25
C LEU A 55 8.50 6.64 16.69
N GLU A 56 9.02 5.48 16.28
CA GLU A 56 8.52 4.17 16.72
C GLU A 56 8.59 4.05 18.25
N ASP A 57 9.75 4.35 18.84
CA ASP A 57 9.98 4.32 20.30
C ASP A 57 9.05 5.28 21.05
N ARG A 58 8.81 6.46 20.46
CA ARG A 58 8.00 7.52 21.09
C ARG A 58 6.50 7.21 21.06
N TYR A 59 6.01 6.62 19.98
CA TYR A 59 4.57 6.44 19.76
C TYR A 59 4.08 4.99 19.86
N GLY A 60 4.99 4.01 19.85
CA GLY A 60 4.66 2.58 19.93
C GLY A 60 3.96 2.06 18.68
N PHE A 61 4.34 2.55 17.50
CA PHE A 61 3.87 2.05 16.20
C PHE A 61 5.06 1.54 15.38
N LEU A 62 4.85 0.49 14.60
CA LEU A 62 5.77 0.08 13.55
C LEU A 62 5.70 1.06 12.38
N ILE A 63 6.84 1.49 11.85
CA ILE A 63 6.94 2.36 10.68
C ILE A 63 7.87 1.71 9.66
N LEU A 64 7.29 1.23 8.56
CA LEU A 64 8.04 0.65 7.44
C LEU A 64 8.03 1.60 6.25
N ASN A 65 8.99 1.41 5.33
CA ASN A 65 9.11 2.17 4.10
C ASN A 65 8.93 1.27 2.88
N ALA A 66 8.21 1.78 1.89
CA ALA A 66 7.98 1.20 0.58
C ALA A 66 7.87 2.33 -0.44
N ALA A 67 7.52 2.02 -1.69
CA ALA A 67 7.32 3.02 -2.72
C ALA A 67 6.02 2.76 -3.49
N GLU A 68 5.37 3.82 -3.96
CA GLU A 68 4.38 3.72 -5.03
C GLU A 68 5.04 4.16 -6.34
N VAL A 69 5.04 3.26 -7.32
CA VAL A 69 5.60 3.51 -8.64
C VAL A 69 4.52 3.51 -9.70
N GLU A 70 4.77 4.25 -10.77
CA GLU A 70 3.86 4.35 -11.90
C GLU A 70 4.31 3.42 -13.02
N THR A 71 3.35 2.64 -13.52
CA THR A 71 3.60 1.65 -14.57
C THR A 71 2.69 1.89 -15.75
N ASP A 72 2.96 1.20 -16.86
CA ASP A 72 2.06 1.19 -18.00
C ASP A 72 0.70 0.49 -17.73
N TYR A 73 0.51 -0.12 -16.56
CA TYR A 73 -0.76 -0.71 -16.07
C TYR A 73 -1.37 0.04 -14.87
N GLY A 74 -0.88 1.24 -14.56
CA GLY A 74 -1.34 2.00 -13.40
C GLY A 74 -0.34 1.97 -12.26
N HIS A 75 -0.80 2.31 -11.06
CA HIS A 75 0.10 2.40 -9.91
C HIS A 75 0.30 1.05 -9.21
N VAL A 76 1.51 0.85 -8.71
CA VAL A 76 1.93 -0.38 -8.04
C VAL A 76 2.73 -0.03 -6.79
N LEU A 77 2.38 -0.65 -5.66
CA LEU A 77 3.15 -0.57 -4.43
C LEU A 77 4.27 -1.60 -4.47
N VAL A 78 5.50 -1.16 -4.18
CA VAL A 78 6.70 -1.99 -4.11
C VAL A 78 7.17 -2.05 -2.67
N TYR A 79 7.01 -3.22 -2.05
CA TYR A 79 7.51 -3.51 -0.70
C TYR A 79 8.81 -4.32 -0.77
N GLY A 80 9.66 -4.16 0.25
CA GLY A 80 10.98 -4.81 0.28
C GLY A 80 12.00 -4.18 -0.68
N VAL A 81 11.86 -2.88 -0.96
CA VAL A 81 12.79 -2.15 -1.85
C VAL A 81 14.22 -2.25 -1.30
N ASN A 82 15.12 -2.77 -2.12
CA ASN A 82 16.53 -2.97 -1.80
C ASN A 82 17.43 -2.43 -2.92
N ARG A 83 18.75 -2.53 -2.73
CA ARG A 83 19.74 -1.97 -3.67
C ARG A 83 19.63 -2.54 -5.07
N ASP A 84 19.27 -3.82 -5.22
CA ASP A 84 19.17 -4.46 -6.52
C ASP A 84 17.91 -4.01 -7.26
N ILE A 85 16.79 -3.83 -6.55
CA ILE A 85 15.55 -3.25 -7.12
C ILE A 85 15.81 -1.81 -7.59
N LEU A 86 16.48 -0.99 -6.77
CA LEU A 86 16.81 0.40 -7.11
C LEU A 86 17.82 0.51 -8.25
N ALA A 87 18.69 -0.48 -8.43
CA ALA A 87 19.59 -0.55 -9.58
C ALA A 87 18.87 -0.99 -10.86
N ARG A 88 17.73 -1.68 -10.73
CA ARG A 88 16.97 -2.25 -11.84
C ARG A 88 15.89 -1.32 -12.39
N PHE A 89 15.29 -0.50 -11.53
CA PHE A 89 14.16 0.33 -11.86
C PHE A 89 14.40 1.78 -11.44
N ASP A 90 14.14 2.70 -12.37
CA ASP A 90 14.05 4.13 -12.06
C ASP A 90 12.62 4.45 -11.59
N PHE A 91 12.45 4.68 -10.29
CA PHE A 91 11.13 4.97 -9.73
C PHE A 91 10.56 6.32 -10.19
N THR A 92 11.38 7.18 -10.80
CA THR A 92 10.90 8.43 -11.40
C THR A 92 10.26 8.24 -12.78
N ASP A 93 10.44 7.07 -13.41
CA ASP A 93 9.75 6.72 -14.65
C ASP A 93 8.26 6.45 -14.38
N VAL A 94 7.42 7.15 -15.13
CA VAL A 94 5.95 7.08 -15.02
C VAL A 94 5.32 6.03 -15.94
N ARG A 95 6.15 5.21 -16.60
CA ARG A 95 5.73 4.17 -17.55
C ARG A 95 6.55 2.90 -17.40
N LEU A 96 6.95 2.57 -16.18
CA LEU A 96 7.66 1.31 -15.93
C LEU A 96 6.88 0.12 -16.51
N PRO A 97 7.54 -0.86 -17.16
CA PRO A 97 6.85 -2.03 -17.68
C PRO A 97 6.31 -2.89 -16.52
N ALA A 98 5.00 -2.92 -16.32
CA ALA A 98 4.40 -3.53 -15.13
C ALA A 98 4.73 -5.04 -14.99
N GLN A 99 4.74 -5.76 -16.12
CA GLN A 99 5.07 -7.19 -16.11
C GLN A 99 6.51 -7.44 -15.65
N GLU A 100 7.43 -6.60 -16.10
CA GLU A 100 8.84 -6.69 -15.72
C GLU A 100 9.02 -6.32 -14.25
N LEU A 101 8.35 -5.26 -13.79
CA LEU A 101 8.34 -4.83 -12.40
C LEU A 101 7.90 -5.98 -11.47
N ILE A 102 6.73 -6.57 -11.72
CA ILE A 102 6.20 -7.67 -10.90
C ILE A 102 7.16 -8.86 -10.87
N THR A 103 7.70 -9.25 -12.02
CA THR A 103 8.57 -10.41 -12.16
C THR A 103 9.90 -10.20 -11.44
N GLU A 104 10.58 -9.08 -11.69
CA GLU A 104 11.92 -8.84 -11.16
C GLU A 104 11.89 -8.43 -9.69
N VAL A 105 10.90 -7.65 -9.23
CA VAL A 105 10.75 -7.34 -7.81
C VAL A 105 10.60 -8.63 -7.00
N ALA A 106 9.74 -9.55 -7.44
CA ALA A 106 9.59 -10.85 -6.78
C ALA A 106 10.89 -11.66 -6.78
N ARG A 107 11.60 -11.69 -7.92
CA ARG A 107 12.90 -12.39 -8.05
C ARG A 107 13.98 -11.79 -7.14
N LEU A 108 13.92 -10.48 -6.89
CA LEU A 108 14.87 -9.72 -6.07
C LEU A 108 14.46 -9.63 -4.59
N GLY A 109 13.47 -10.41 -4.16
CA GLY A 109 13.06 -10.53 -2.75
C GLY A 109 12.11 -9.44 -2.26
N GLY A 110 11.54 -8.62 -3.15
CA GLY A 110 10.44 -7.73 -2.84
C GLY A 110 9.09 -8.30 -3.26
N ILE A 111 8.05 -7.48 -3.18
CA ILE A 111 6.74 -7.78 -3.76
C ILE A 111 6.11 -6.52 -4.35
N ALA A 112 5.55 -6.65 -5.56
CA ALA A 112 4.90 -5.57 -6.29
C ALA A 112 3.39 -5.85 -6.38
N LEU A 113 2.58 -4.96 -5.81
CA LEU A 113 1.14 -5.14 -5.66
C LEU A 113 0.36 -3.94 -6.25
N PRO A 114 -0.54 -4.15 -7.22
CA PRO A 114 -1.36 -3.07 -7.76
C PRO A 114 -2.25 -2.39 -6.70
N CYS A 115 -2.15 -1.06 -6.59
CA CYS A 115 -2.98 -0.25 -5.70
C CYS A 115 -4.13 0.45 -6.45
N HIS A 116 -5.17 0.82 -5.67
CA HIS A 116 -6.43 1.43 -6.12
C HIS A 116 -6.87 1.00 -7.54
N PRO A 117 -6.93 -0.31 -7.84
CA PRO A 117 -7.06 -0.79 -9.22
C PRO A 117 -8.39 -0.41 -9.88
N GLY A 118 -9.40 -0.03 -9.09
CA GLY A 118 -10.68 0.47 -9.59
C GLY A 118 -10.65 1.92 -10.07
N ARG A 119 -9.59 2.69 -9.75
CA ARG A 119 -9.46 4.12 -10.07
C ARG A 119 -9.44 4.33 -11.59
N PRO A 120 -10.28 5.23 -12.13
CA PRO A 120 -10.27 5.50 -13.57
C PRO A 120 -8.92 6.01 -14.06
N THR A 121 -8.54 5.66 -15.29
CA THR A 121 -7.30 6.00 -16.00
C THR A 121 -6.01 5.38 -15.44
N VAL A 122 -5.87 5.26 -14.11
CA VAL A 122 -4.61 4.87 -13.44
C VAL A 122 -4.72 3.56 -12.65
N GLY A 123 -5.90 2.94 -12.60
CA GLY A 123 -6.14 1.67 -11.91
C GLY A 123 -6.08 0.48 -12.86
N LEU A 124 -5.56 -0.65 -12.37
CA LEU A 124 -5.39 -1.90 -13.13
C LEU A 124 -6.63 -2.35 -13.91
N CYS A 125 -7.83 -2.14 -13.37
CA CYS A 125 -9.08 -2.55 -14.03
C CYS A 125 -9.26 -1.88 -15.40
N ASP A 126 -8.93 -0.58 -15.51
CA ASP A 126 -9.00 0.14 -16.79
C ASP A 126 -8.01 -0.43 -17.80
N HIS A 127 -6.82 -0.83 -17.34
CA HIS A 127 -5.79 -1.36 -18.22
C HIS A 127 -6.14 -2.76 -18.72
N TYR A 128 -6.72 -3.62 -17.88
CA TYR A 128 -7.14 -4.98 -18.28
C TYR A 128 -8.29 -5.01 -19.28
N GLU A 129 -9.06 -3.93 -19.43
CA GLU A 129 -10.05 -3.81 -20.51
C GLU A 129 -9.41 -3.65 -21.90
N ARG A 130 -8.14 -3.22 -21.97
CA ARG A 130 -7.46 -2.83 -23.22
C ARG A 130 -6.15 -3.58 -23.47
N LYS A 131 -5.61 -4.22 -22.44
CA LYS A 131 -4.31 -4.89 -22.43
C LYS A 131 -4.47 -6.30 -21.84
N PRO A 132 -3.58 -7.25 -22.21
CA PRO A 132 -3.61 -8.59 -21.61
C PRO A 132 -3.39 -8.51 -20.09
N PRO A 133 -3.96 -9.45 -19.31
CA PRO A 133 -3.67 -9.56 -17.89
C PRO A 133 -2.18 -9.77 -17.59
N LEU A 134 -1.72 -9.28 -16.45
CA LEU A 134 -0.35 -9.49 -15.98
C LEU A 134 -0.22 -10.86 -15.29
N ASP A 135 0.92 -11.52 -15.53
CA ASP A 135 1.31 -12.73 -14.82
C ASP A 135 1.96 -12.38 -13.49
N GLY A 136 1.71 -13.20 -12.45
CA GLY A 136 2.37 -13.08 -11.15
C GLY A 136 1.76 -12.06 -10.19
N VAL A 137 0.64 -11.42 -10.54
CA VAL A 137 -0.13 -10.60 -9.58
C VAL A 137 -0.75 -11.52 -8.52
N VAL A 138 -0.30 -11.41 -7.28
CA VAL A 138 -0.77 -12.26 -6.17
C VAL A 138 -1.86 -11.61 -5.32
N ALA A 139 -1.92 -10.28 -5.29
CA ALA A 139 -2.88 -9.51 -4.52
C ALA A 139 -3.11 -8.13 -5.13
N VAL A 140 -4.26 -7.52 -4.81
CA VAL A 140 -4.60 -6.15 -5.20
C VAL A 140 -5.24 -5.40 -4.03
N GLU A 141 -5.14 -4.06 -4.03
CA GLU A 141 -5.76 -3.21 -3.01
C GLU A 141 -7.28 -3.20 -3.17
N ALA A 142 -7.98 -3.99 -2.37
CA ALA A 142 -9.43 -4.14 -2.42
C ALA A 142 -10.17 -2.99 -1.73
N LEU A 143 -9.57 -2.43 -0.68
CA LEU A 143 -10.10 -1.32 0.10
C LEU A 143 -9.09 -0.18 0.10
N ASN A 144 -9.41 0.89 -0.62
CA ASN A 144 -8.61 2.11 -0.63
C ASN A 144 -9.37 3.24 0.09
N GLY A 145 -8.72 3.93 1.02
CA GLY A 145 -9.35 4.98 1.81
C GLY A 145 -9.78 6.22 0.99
N GLY A 146 -9.11 6.47 -0.14
CA GLY A 146 -9.41 7.52 -1.10
C GLY A 146 -10.41 7.12 -2.19
N SER A 147 -10.88 5.86 -2.21
CA SER A 147 -11.74 5.39 -3.29
C SER A 147 -13.11 6.05 -3.35
N LYS A 148 -13.53 6.38 -4.57
CA LYS A 148 -14.84 6.95 -4.87
C LYS A 148 -15.90 5.85 -5.01
N LYS A 149 -17.17 6.27 -5.03
CA LYS A 149 -18.31 5.36 -5.20
C LYS A 149 -18.13 4.50 -6.46
N GLY A 150 -18.10 3.18 -6.26
CA GLY A 150 -18.01 2.18 -7.33
C GLY A 150 -16.61 1.65 -7.60
N GLU A 151 -15.55 2.32 -7.14
CA GLU A 151 -14.17 1.87 -7.37
C GLU A 151 -13.91 0.54 -6.65
N ASP A 152 -14.13 0.47 -5.32
CA ASP A 152 -13.99 -0.78 -4.53
C ASP A 152 -14.85 -1.93 -5.09
N ALA A 153 -16.05 -1.63 -5.61
CA ALA A 153 -16.95 -2.62 -6.19
C ALA A 153 -16.37 -3.24 -7.48
N ARG A 154 -15.73 -2.41 -8.30
CA ARG A 154 -15.01 -2.85 -9.50
C ARG A 154 -13.79 -3.69 -9.15
N VAL A 155 -13.09 -3.37 -8.06
CA VAL A 155 -11.99 -4.22 -7.58
C VAL A 155 -12.51 -5.58 -7.11
N ALA A 156 -13.68 -5.62 -6.47
CA ALA A 156 -14.29 -6.89 -6.07
C ALA A 156 -14.63 -7.78 -7.27
N GLU A 157 -15.02 -7.20 -8.41
CA GLU A 157 -15.20 -7.93 -9.68
C GLU A 157 -13.88 -8.48 -10.22
N LEU A 158 -12.82 -7.66 -10.22
CA LEU A 158 -11.47 -8.08 -10.60
C LEU A 158 -10.98 -9.27 -9.76
N ILE A 159 -11.11 -9.17 -8.43
CA ILE A 159 -10.72 -10.24 -7.49
C ILE A 159 -11.49 -11.53 -7.79
N ARG A 160 -12.82 -11.46 -8.03
CA ARG A 160 -13.61 -12.64 -8.38
C ARG A 160 -13.20 -13.26 -9.72
N GLY A 161 -12.83 -12.43 -10.70
CA GLY A 161 -12.43 -12.89 -12.03
C GLY A 161 -11.07 -13.57 -12.06
N PHE A 162 -10.10 -13.08 -11.28
CA PHE A 162 -8.71 -13.54 -11.33
C PHE A 162 -8.25 -14.34 -10.10
N GLY A 163 -9.03 -14.36 -9.02
CA GLY A 163 -8.67 -15.06 -7.79
C GLY A 163 -7.57 -14.38 -6.98
N TYR A 164 -7.35 -13.07 -7.18
CA TYR A 164 -6.35 -12.32 -6.43
C TYR A 164 -6.69 -12.26 -4.94
N ARG A 165 -5.65 -12.20 -4.09
CA ARG A 165 -5.82 -11.85 -2.69
C ARG A 165 -6.12 -10.36 -2.54
N ALA A 166 -6.57 -9.98 -1.36
CA ALA A 166 -7.06 -8.63 -1.08
C ALA A 166 -6.30 -8.03 0.10
N TYR A 167 -5.78 -6.81 -0.08
CA TYR A 167 -5.25 -5.98 1.00
C TYR A 167 -5.92 -4.61 0.98
N GLY A 168 -5.63 -3.78 1.98
CA GLY A 168 -6.18 -2.43 2.09
C GLY A 168 -5.19 -1.43 2.69
N GLY A 169 -5.41 -0.17 2.33
CA GLY A 169 -4.61 0.96 2.77
C GLY A 169 -5.42 2.26 2.68
N SER A 170 -5.02 3.28 3.43
CA SER A 170 -5.78 4.52 3.49
C SER A 170 -5.57 5.43 2.29
N ASP A 171 -4.43 5.27 1.59
CA ASP A 171 -3.97 6.16 0.52
C ASP A 171 -4.00 7.63 0.99
N SER A 172 -3.56 7.81 2.24
CA SER A 172 -3.71 9.07 2.94
C SER A 172 -2.66 10.08 2.49
N HIS A 173 -3.16 11.24 2.06
CA HIS A 173 -2.38 12.46 1.77
C HIS A 173 -2.63 13.57 2.79
N LEU A 174 -3.57 13.33 3.72
CA LEU A 174 -3.97 14.26 4.77
C LEU A 174 -4.13 13.50 6.07
N VAL A 175 -3.54 14.04 7.13
CA VAL A 175 -3.44 13.42 8.46
C VAL A 175 -4.77 12.84 9.00
N SER A 176 -5.92 13.43 8.68
CA SER A 176 -7.24 12.97 9.14
C SER A 176 -7.68 11.62 8.57
N PHE A 177 -7.16 11.20 7.41
CA PHE A 177 -7.57 9.99 6.70
C PHE A 177 -6.70 8.77 6.99
N VAL A 178 -5.60 8.90 7.73
CA VAL A 178 -4.74 7.75 8.06
C VAL A 178 -5.50 6.62 8.74
N GLY A 179 -5.24 5.39 8.31
CA GLY A 179 -5.80 4.17 8.90
C GLY A 179 -7.32 4.05 8.77
N VAL A 180 -7.97 4.73 7.82
CA VAL A 180 -9.41 4.50 7.54
C VAL A 180 -9.66 3.19 6.81
N CYS A 181 -8.67 2.69 6.09
CA CYS A 181 -8.59 1.34 5.53
C CYS A 181 -7.19 0.82 5.86
N ALA A 182 -7.07 -0.48 6.11
CA ALA A 182 -5.83 -1.10 6.52
C ALA A 182 -5.84 -2.60 6.18
N THR A 183 -4.78 -3.30 6.55
CA THR A 183 -4.65 -4.75 6.39
C THR A 183 -4.39 -5.41 7.73
N GLU A 184 -5.19 -6.42 8.07
CA GLU A 184 -5.00 -7.25 9.25
C GLU A 184 -4.25 -8.53 8.86
N PHE A 185 -3.13 -8.78 9.53
CA PHE A 185 -2.27 -9.95 9.39
C PHE A 185 -2.47 -10.92 10.55
N GLU A 186 -2.45 -12.22 10.24
CA GLU A 186 -2.50 -13.30 11.24
C GLU A 186 -1.19 -13.40 12.04
N ALA A 187 -0.05 -13.13 11.39
CA ALA A 187 1.28 -13.17 11.98
C ALA A 187 1.78 -11.77 12.38
N PRO A 188 2.70 -11.67 13.35
CA PRO A 188 3.37 -10.40 13.66
C PRO A 188 4.36 -10.02 12.57
N ILE A 189 4.37 -8.74 12.20
CA ILE A 189 5.33 -8.11 11.30
C ILE A 189 6.30 -7.27 12.13
N ARG A 190 7.61 -7.49 11.97
CA ARG A 190 8.64 -6.69 12.66
C ARG A 190 9.63 -6.06 11.69
N SER A 191 9.58 -6.45 10.43
CA SER A 191 10.49 -6.02 9.37
C SER A 191 9.80 -5.98 8.02
N LEU A 192 10.45 -5.38 7.02
CA LEU A 192 9.99 -5.45 5.64
C LEU A 192 9.99 -6.88 5.10
N ASP A 193 10.96 -7.72 5.50
CA ASP A 193 11.02 -9.12 5.06
C ASP A 193 9.82 -9.92 5.58
N ASP A 194 9.41 -9.70 6.84
CA ASP A 194 8.19 -10.28 7.39
C ASP A 194 6.96 -9.83 6.58
N LEU A 195 6.88 -8.53 6.25
CA LEU A 195 5.77 -7.97 5.48
C LEU A 195 5.70 -8.60 4.08
N VAL A 196 6.82 -8.67 3.37
CA VAL A 196 6.91 -9.30 2.03
C VAL A 196 6.49 -10.76 2.10
N SER A 197 6.99 -11.51 3.10
CA SER A 197 6.65 -12.92 3.31
C SER A 197 5.15 -13.12 3.55
N GLU A 198 4.53 -12.33 4.44
CA GLU A 198 3.10 -12.46 4.73
C GLU A 198 2.22 -12.01 3.54
N LEU A 199 2.62 -10.95 2.83
CA LEU A 199 1.92 -10.50 1.61
C LEU A 199 1.96 -11.56 0.50
N GLY A 200 3.09 -12.24 0.33
CA GLY A 200 3.22 -13.39 -0.58
C GLY A 200 2.46 -14.63 -0.11
N GLY A 201 2.44 -14.87 1.20
CA GLY A 201 1.81 -16.02 1.85
C GLY A 201 0.29 -15.98 1.91
N GLY A 202 -0.31 -14.79 1.90
CA GLY A 202 -1.76 -14.63 1.79
C GLY A 202 -2.56 -14.72 3.09
N ARG A 203 -1.90 -14.69 4.25
CA ARG A 203 -2.54 -14.75 5.57
C ARG A 203 -2.86 -13.36 6.11
N TYR A 204 -3.70 -12.66 5.38
CA TYR A 204 -4.15 -11.32 5.71
C TYR A 204 -5.53 -11.04 5.11
N ARG A 205 -6.17 -9.98 5.59
CA ARG A 205 -7.43 -9.48 5.04
C ARG A 205 -7.49 -7.95 5.11
N PRO A 206 -8.19 -7.28 4.17
CA PRO A 206 -8.41 -5.85 4.26
C PRO A 206 -9.45 -5.56 5.35
N VAL A 207 -9.30 -4.42 6.04
CA VAL A 207 -10.24 -3.96 7.08
C VAL A 207 -10.67 -2.51 6.80
N ASP A 208 -11.97 -2.24 6.98
CA ASP A 208 -12.60 -0.94 6.72
C ASP A 208 -13.01 -0.28 8.05
N PHE A 209 -12.38 0.85 8.39
CA PHE A 209 -12.72 1.66 9.56
C PHE A 209 -13.53 2.91 9.21
N ARG A 210 -13.90 3.11 7.94
CA ARG A 210 -14.76 4.25 7.51
C ARG A 210 -16.16 4.15 8.11
N GLN A 211 -16.66 2.93 8.34
CA GLN A 211 -18.04 2.64 8.73
C GLN A 211 -18.36 2.84 10.22
N GLN A 212 -17.36 3.07 11.09
CA GLN A 212 -17.62 3.35 12.52
C GLN A 212 -18.26 4.73 12.78
N ARG A 213 -18.51 5.54 11.74
CA ARG A 213 -19.18 6.84 11.84
C ARG A 213 -20.71 6.79 11.88
N ALA A 214 -21.34 5.62 11.72
CA ALA A 214 -22.80 5.51 11.59
C ALA A 214 -23.55 5.14 12.88
N ALA A 215 -22.88 5.03 14.03
CA ALA A 215 -23.51 4.79 15.33
C ALA A 215 -23.15 5.91 16.31
N GLY A 216 -23.87 7.03 16.21
CA GLY A 216 -23.78 8.17 17.11
C GLY A 216 -25.01 9.06 16.96
#